data_AF-A0A919HW98-F1
#
_entry.id   AF-A0A919HW98-F1
#
_cell.length_a   1.000
_cell.length_b   1.000
_cell.length_c   1.000
_cell.angle_alpha   90.00
_cell.angle_beta   90.00
_cell.angle_gamma   90.00
#
_symmetry.space_group_name_H-M   'P 1'
#
loop_
_entity.id
_entity.type
_entity.pdbx_description
1 polymer ?
#
loop_
_entity_poly.entity_id
_entity_poly.type
_entity_poly.pdbx_seq_one_letter_code
_entity_poly.pdbx_strand_id
1 'polypeptide(L)'
;MTNAVRQDKLSIMWDAPWQPIRDSAALQRYWRDDLAREALFWHVQQSLSKNNVKDIGLGFDCRVLYQRAQCAINIDSPGERLNNNLSVVSRELAKVRDNGLPQEEFDALIAQKSLELQKLFATYARTDTDILMSQRMRSLQNQVVDIAPEQYQKLRQEFLNSLTVDMLNQYLRQQLSQDMALVLQQPKGEPEYNMKELQATGKTDGAESGGHGG
;
A
#
# COMPACT_ATOMS: atom_id res chain seq x y z
N MET A 1 26.15 -1.01 8.25
CA MET A 1 25.95 -2.29 8.95
C MET A 1 24.71 -2.92 8.36
N THR A 2 24.82 -4.05 7.67
CA THR A 2 23.64 -4.79 7.20
C THR A 2 22.92 -5.29 8.44
N ASN A 3 21.73 -4.74 8.72
CA ASN A 3 20.83 -5.34 9.70
C ASN A 3 20.51 -6.74 9.17
N ALA A 4 21.12 -7.76 9.78
CA ALA A 4 20.79 -9.14 9.45
C ALA A 4 19.29 -9.32 9.65
N VAL A 5 18.62 -9.85 8.63
CA VAL A 5 17.21 -10.22 8.69
C VAL A 5 17.07 -11.27 9.79
N ARG A 6 16.26 -10.98 10.81
CA ARG A 6 16.12 -11.81 12.02
C ARG A 6 15.00 -12.86 11.92
N GLN A 7 14.12 -12.70 10.94
CA GLN A 7 12.96 -13.56 10.65
C GLN A 7 12.64 -13.42 9.17
N ASP A 8 11.96 -14.39 8.57
CA ASP A 8 11.58 -14.30 7.16
C ASP A 8 10.74 -13.06 6.89
N LYS A 9 11.12 -12.36 5.82
CA LYS A 9 10.40 -11.20 5.31
C LYS A 9 10.03 -11.43 3.85
N LEU A 10 8.75 -11.62 3.61
CA LEU A 10 8.18 -11.76 2.27
C LEU A 10 7.54 -10.44 1.82
N SER A 11 7.98 -9.91 0.71
CA SER A 11 7.40 -8.73 0.07
C SER A 11 6.55 -9.14 -1.13
N ILE A 12 5.28 -8.74 -1.11
CA ILE A 12 4.41 -8.70 -2.30
C ILE A 12 4.60 -7.32 -2.92
N MET A 13 5.34 -7.26 -4.03
CA MET A 13 5.87 -6.01 -4.58
C MET A 13 5.26 -5.69 -5.95
N TRP A 14 4.83 -4.44 -6.11
CA TRP A 14 4.48 -3.82 -7.38
C TRP A 14 5.56 -2.81 -7.78
N ASP A 15 5.94 -2.81 -9.05
CA ASP A 15 7.00 -1.95 -9.60
C ASP A 15 6.58 -1.40 -10.96
N ALA A 16 6.48 -0.07 -11.06
CA ALA A 16 6.02 0.62 -12.26
C ALA A 16 6.91 1.82 -12.61
N PRO A 17 6.98 2.24 -13.89
CA PRO A 17 7.65 3.48 -14.27
C PRO A 17 7.03 4.67 -13.53
N TRP A 18 7.86 5.48 -12.88
CA TRP A 18 7.43 6.71 -12.23
C TRP A 18 7.18 7.81 -13.25
N GLN A 19 6.01 8.45 -13.15
CA GLN A 19 5.66 9.61 -13.96
C GLN A 19 5.71 10.86 -13.09
N PRO A 20 6.55 11.86 -13.43
CA PRO A 20 6.61 13.13 -12.71
C PRO A 20 5.25 13.81 -12.62
N ILE A 21 4.96 14.42 -11.46
CA ILE A 21 3.71 15.14 -11.24
C ILE A 21 3.92 16.59 -11.65
N ARG A 22 3.34 16.99 -12.79
CA ARG A 22 3.55 18.33 -13.38
C ARG A 22 2.29 19.18 -13.50
N ASP A 23 1.12 18.57 -13.33
CA ASP A 23 -0.17 19.23 -13.45
C ASP A 23 -1.19 18.64 -12.45
N SER A 24 -2.35 19.29 -12.34
CA SER A 24 -3.42 18.88 -11.42
C SER A 24 -4.01 17.51 -11.74
N ALA A 25 -4.09 17.13 -13.03
CA ALA A 25 -4.62 15.84 -13.42
C ALA A 25 -3.69 14.69 -13.01
N ALA A 26 -2.38 14.87 -13.14
CA ALA A 26 -1.36 13.95 -12.65
C ALA A 26 -1.38 13.85 -11.13
N LEU A 27 -1.54 14.98 -10.43
CA LEU A 27 -1.64 15.01 -8.97
C LEU A 27 -2.87 14.23 -8.47
N GLN A 28 -4.02 14.42 -9.13
CA GLN A 28 -5.22 13.68 -8.78
C GLN A 28 -5.09 12.18 -9.06
N ARG A 29 -4.45 11.77 -10.17
CA ARG A 29 -4.15 10.35 -10.43
C ARG A 29 -3.28 9.77 -9.32
N TYR A 30 -2.18 10.45 -8.99
CA TYR A 30 -1.28 10.05 -7.92
C TYR A 30 -2.01 9.87 -6.59
N TRP A 31 -2.87 10.83 -6.22
CA TRP A 31 -3.66 10.76 -4.98
C TRP A 31 -4.66 9.61 -4.94
N ARG A 32 -5.24 9.21 -6.09
CA ARG A 32 -6.12 8.05 -6.17
C ARG A 32 -5.34 6.76 -5.96
N ASP A 33 -4.21 6.62 -6.63
CA ASP A 33 -3.36 5.45 -6.47
C ASP A 33 -2.82 5.35 -5.04
N ASP A 34 -2.45 6.48 -4.44
CA ASP A 34 -1.98 6.55 -3.05
C ASP A 34 -3.04 6.18 -2.04
N LEU A 35 -4.24 6.73 -2.18
CA LEU A 35 -5.34 6.41 -1.29
C LEU A 35 -5.81 4.95 -1.46
N ALA A 36 -5.81 4.42 -2.68
CA ALA A 36 -6.12 3.00 -2.93
C ALA A 36 -5.12 2.07 -2.22
N ARG A 37 -3.83 2.36 -2.31
CA ARG A 37 -2.78 1.61 -1.61
C ARG A 37 -2.95 1.64 -0.10
N GLU A 38 -3.21 2.81 0.45
CA GLU A 38 -3.43 2.97 1.88
C GLU A 38 -4.69 2.23 2.34
N ALA A 39 -5.79 2.36 1.58
CA ALA A 39 -7.05 1.69 1.88
C ALA A 39 -6.91 0.16 1.85
N LEU A 40 -6.17 -0.37 0.85
CA LEU A 40 -5.86 -1.79 0.75
C LEU A 40 -5.09 -2.28 1.97
N PHE A 41 -4.03 -1.57 2.37
CA PHE A 41 -3.22 -1.98 3.52
C PHE A 41 -4.02 -1.92 4.82
N TRP A 42 -4.81 -0.86 5.00
CA TRP A 42 -5.68 -0.69 6.15
C TRP A 42 -6.72 -1.80 6.25
N HIS A 43 -7.36 -2.17 5.14
CA HIS A 43 -8.30 -3.29 5.06
C HIS A 43 -7.65 -4.61 5.49
N VAL A 44 -6.48 -4.94 4.94
CA VAL A 44 -5.76 -6.17 5.27
C VAL A 44 -5.39 -6.19 6.76
N GLN A 45 -4.84 -5.08 7.29
CA GLN A 45 -4.51 -4.98 8.72
C GLN A 45 -5.73 -5.19 9.61
N GLN A 46 -6.88 -4.57 9.29
CA GLN A 46 -8.11 -4.77 10.04
C GLN A 46 -8.61 -6.21 9.97
N SER A 47 -8.60 -6.82 8.79
CA SER A 47 -9.06 -8.19 8.60
C SER A 47 -8.22 -9.18 9.41
N LEU A 48 -6.90 -9.04 9.40
CA LEU A 48 -6.01 -9.87 10.23
C LEU A 48 -6.26 -9.68 11.74
N SER A 49 -6.46 -8.42 12.16
CA SER A 49 -6.73 -8.10 13.57
C SER A 49 -8.08 -8.68 14.03
N LYS A 50 -9.15 -8.50 13.24
CA LYS A 50 -10.48 -9.05 13.50
C LYS A 50 -10.46 -10.59 13.58
N ASN A 51 -9.64 -11.23 12.75
CA ASN A 51 -9.50 -12.69 12.69
C ASN A 51 -8.45 -13.26 13.67
N ASN A 52 -7.84 -12.43 14.53
CA ASN A 52 -6.83 -12.83 15.52
C ASN A 52 -5.66 -13.63 14.91
N VAL A 53 -5.20 -13.25 13.72
CA VAL A 53 -4.05 -13.91 13.08
C VAL A 53 -2.79 -13.59 13.86
N LYS A 54 -2.06 -14.64 14.29
CA LYS A 54 -0.87 -14.52 15.15
C LYS A 54 0.41 -14.77 14.38
N ASP A 55 1.51 -14.26 14.93
CA ASP A 55 2.86 -14.47 14.39
C ASP A 55 2.99 -13.97 12.95
N ILE A 56 2.40 -12.80 12.70
CA ILE A 56 2.49 -12.05 11.46
C ILE A 56 2.76 -10.57 11.80
N GLY A 57 3.85 -10.03 11.25
CA GLY A 57 4.09 -8.60 11.19
C GLY A 57 3.73 -8.10 9.80
N LEU A 58 2.88 -7.07 9.71
CA LEU A 58 2.58 -6.42 8.44
C LEU A 58 3.22 -5.04 8.36
N GLY A 59 3.92 -4.80 7.26
CA GLY A 59 4.43 -3.49 6.88
C GLY A 59 3.96 -3.09 5.49
N PHE A 60 3.89 -1.80 5.24
CA PHE A 60 3.64 -1.27 3.91
C PHE A 60 4.61 -0.14 3.63
N ASP A 61 5.27 -0.18 2.49
CA ASP A 61 6.14 0.89 2.05
C ASP A 61 6.02 1.16 0.56
N CYS A 62 6.00 2.43 0.20
CA CYS A 62 6.13 2.91 -1.16
C CYS A 62 7.34 3.83 -1.26
N ARG A 63 8.09 3.69 -2.35
CA ARG A 63 9.26 4.53 -2.65
C ARG A 63 9.32 4.83 -4.14
N VAL A 64 9.76 6.05 -4.44
CA VAL A 64 10.17 6.42 -5.79
C VAL A 64 11.69 6.53 -5.79
N LEU A 65 12.34 5.70 -6.58
CA LEU A 65 13.80 5.67 -6.75
C LEU A 65 14.11 5.32 -8.20
N TYR A 66 15.12 5.97 -8.78
CA TYR A 66 15.58 5.67 -10.14
C TYR A 66 14.46 5.66 -11.19
N GLN A 67 13.52 6.60 -11.10
CA GLN A 67 12.34 6.70 -11.98
C GLN A 67 11.42 5.46 -11.94
N ARG A 68 11.43 4.72 -10.84
CA ARG A 68 10.51 3.62 -10.54
C ARG A 68 9.71 3.93 -9.30
N ALA A 69 8.41 3.65 -9.33
CA ALA A 69 7.56 3.62 -8.16
C ALA A 69 7.42 2.16 -7.72
N GLN A 70 7.94 1.86 -6.53
CA GLN A 70 7.87 0.54 -5.92
C GLN A 70 7.04 0.62 -4.67
N CYS A 71 6.04 -0.26 -4.56
CA CYS A 71 5.24 -0.42 -3.37
C CYS A 71 5.22 -1.89 -2.97
N ALA A 72 5.33 -2.17 -1.68
CA ALA A 72 5.32 -3.53 -1.16
C ALA A 72 4.47 -3.66 0.09
N ILE A 73 3.69 -4.73 0.15
CA ILE A 73 3.18 -5.28 1.41
C ILE A 73 4.21 -6.28 1.91
N ASN A 74 4.74 -6.03 3.09
CA ASN A 74 5.74 -6.86 3.75
C ASN A 74 5.07 -7.73 4.81
N ILE A 75 5.35 -9.03 4.75
CA ILE A 75 4.91 -10.06 5.68
C ILE A 75 6.17 -10.54 6.40
N ASP A 76 6.31 -10.11 7.64
CA ASP A 76 7.29 -10.64 8.58
C ASP A 76 6.67 -11.85 9.29
N SER A 77 7.27 -13.03 9.15
CA SER A 77 6.71 -14.29 9.64
C SER A 77 7.81 -15.26 10.06
N PRO A 78 7.60 -16.12 11.07
CA PRO A 78 8.39 -17.33 11.20
C PRO A 78 8.25 -18.20 9.95
N GLY A 79 9.32 -18.88 9.52
CA GLY A 79 9.31 -19.70 8.31
C GLY A 79 8.17 -20.72 8.31
N GLU A 80 8.01 -21.48 9.40
CA GLU A 80 6.96 -22.50 9.55
C GLU A 80 5.53 -21.98 9.28
N ARG A 81 5.30 -20.67 9.42
CA ARG A 81 4.00 -20.02 9.18
C ARG A 81 3.93 -19.19 7.91
N LEU A 82 5.04 -19.06 7.17
CA LEU A 82 5.13 -18.18 6.02
C LEU A 82 4.07 -18.50 4.95
N ASN A 83 3.88 -19.78 4.61
CA ASN A 83 2.86 -20.21 3.66
C ASN A 83 1.44 -19.86 4.13
N ASN A 84 1.12 -20.13 5.39
CA ASN A 84 -0.20 -19.83 5.95
C ASN A 84 -0.46 -18.31 5.98
N ASN A 85 0.54 -17.54 6.38
CA ASN A 85 0.45 -16.08 6.45
C ASN A 85 0.32 -15.45 5.05
N LEU A 86 1.07 -15.94 4.06
CA LEU A 86 0.91 -15.54 2.66
C LEU A 86 -0.48 -15.89 2.13
N SER A 87 -0.97 -17.10 2.42
CA SER A 87 -2.30 -17.58 2.01
C SER A 87 -3.41 -16.66 2.54
N VAL A 88 -3.36 -16.30 3.82
CA VAL A 88 -4.34 -15.37 4.42
C VAL A 88 -4.28 -14.00 3.75
N VAL A 89 -3.08 -13.40 3.61
CA VAL A 89 -2.95 -12.08 2.97
C VAL A 89 -3.42 -12.13 1.51
N SER A 90 -3.06 -13.17 0.76
CA SER A 90 -3.45 -13.35 -0.65
C SER A 90 -4.97 -13.42 -0.80
N ARG A 91 -5.68 -14.11 0.10
CA ARG A 91 -7.15 -14.15 0.09
C ARG A 91 -7.76 -12.78 0.36
N GLU A 92 -7.22 -12.00 1.28
CA GLU A 92 -7.74 -10.65 1.54
C GLU A 92 -7.49 -9.71 0.35
N LEU A 93 -6.32 -9.79 -0.28
CA LEU A 93 -6.05 -9.05 -1.52
C LEU A 93 -7.03 -9.44 -2.63
N ALA A 94 -7.32 -10.73 -2.78
CA ALA A 94 -8.25 -11.23 -3.79
C ALA A 94 -9.69 -10.79 -3.52
N LYS A 95 -10.14 -10.81 -2.25
CA LYS A 95 -11.45 -10.25 -1.86
C LYS A 95 -11.60 -8.78 -2.23
N VAL A 96 -10.58 -7.97 -1.98
CA VAL A 96 -10.58 -6.54 -2.35
C VAL A 96 -10.55 -6.36 -3.86
N ARG A 97 -9.79 -7.19 -4.60
CA ARG A 97 -9.81 -7.18 -6.07
C ARG A 97 -11.22 -7.46 -6.58
N ASP A 98 -11.87 -8.51 -6.10
CA ASP A 98 -13.13 -8.96 -6.69
C ASP A 98 -14.29 -8.04 -6.27
N ASN A 99 -14.36 -7.69 -4.99
CA ASN A 99 -15.52 -7.00 -4.41
C ASN A 99 -15.29 -5.51 -4.15
N GLY A 100 -14.03 -5.05 -4.08
CA GLY A 100 -13.70 -3.73 -3.59
C GLY A 100 -13.87 -3.59 -2.06
N LEU A 101 -13.73 -2.37 -1.57
CA LEU A 101 -14.00 -2.01 -0.18
C LEU A 101 -15.49 -1.77 0.05
N PRO A 102 -16.01 -2.08 1.25
CA PRO A 102 -17.36 -1.72 1.65
C PRO A 102 -17.50 -0.21 1.86
N GLN A 103 -18.72 0.30 1.70
CA GLN A 103 -19.03 1.73 1.87
C GLN A 103 -18.61 2.26 3.25
N GLU A 104 -18.81 1.49 4.32
CA GLU A 104 -18.45 1.88 5.68
C GLU A 104 -16.93 2.11 5.85
N GLU A 105 -16.11 1.22 5.28
CA GLU A 105 -14.65 1.38 5.30
C GLU A 105 -14.21 2.59 4.47
N PHE A 106 -14.85 2.81 3.32
CA PHE A 106 -14.61 4.00 2.52
C PHE A 106 -14.95 5.29 3.30
N ASP A 107 -16.13 5.37 3.90
CA ASP A 107 -16.58 6.55 4.64
C ASP A 107 -15.65 6.84 5.83
N ALA A 108 -15.24 5.82 6.56
CA ALA A 108 -14.29 5.93 7.67
C ALA A 108 -12.91 6.44 7.19
N LEU A 109 -12.42 5.94 6.06
CA LEU A 109 -11.17 6.41 5.45
C LEU A 109 -11.27 7.89 5.04
N ILE A 110 -12.36 8.29 4.37
CA ILE A 110 -12.58 9.70 3.96
C ILE A 110 -12.69 10.62 5.17
N ALA A 111 -13.38 10.20 6.22
CA ALA A 111 -13.50 10.95 7.46
C ALA A 111 -12.12 11.15 8.12
N GLN A 112 -11.31 10.08 8.19
CA GLN A 112 -9.94 10.16 8.71
C GLN A 112 -9.08 11.13 7.88
N LYS A 113 -9.10 11.02 6.55
CA LYS A 113 -8.31 11.88 5.66
C LYS A 113 -8.75 13.34 5.69
N SER A 114 -10.04 13.59 5.86
CA SER A 114 -10.56 14.94 6.03
C SER A 114 -10.09 15.55 7.36
N LEU A 115 -10.06 14.76 8.45
CA LEU A 115 -9.55 15.21 9.73
C LEU A 115 -8.03 15.48 9.69
N GLU A 116 -7.26 14.64 9.00
CA GLU A 116 -5.83 14.86 8.76
C GLU A 116 -5.60 16.17 7.99
N LEU A 117 -6.41 16.43 6.95
CA LEU A 117 -6.33 17.66 6.15
C LEU A 117 -6.65 18.92 6.97
N GLN A 118 -7.63 18.86 7.86
CA GLN A 118 -7.96 19.97 8.77
C GLN A 118 -6.78 20.32 9.70
N LYS A 119 -5.94 19.34 10.03
CA LYS A 119 -4.76 19.52 10.88
C LYS A 119 -3.51 19.95 10.10
N LEU A 120 -3.57 20.13 8.77
CA LEU A 120 -2.42 20.40 7.90
C LEU A 120 -1.48 21.48 8.46
N PHE A 121 -2.00 22.68 8.76
CA PHE A 121 -1.17 23.78 9.25
C PHE A 121 -0.64 23.56 10.66
N ALA A 122 -1.41 22.88 11.52
CA ALA A 122 -0.99 22.53 12.87
C ALA A 122 0.15 21.49 12.86
N THR A 123 0.13 20.56 11.90
CA THR A 123 1.21 19.61 11.63
C THR A 123 2.42 20.34 11.06
N TYR A 124 2.22 21.19 10.06
CA TYR A 124 3.30 21.96 9.42
C TYR A 124 4.06 22.83 10.44
N ALA A 125 3.35 23.55 11.30
CA ALA A 125 3.94 24.41 12.34
C ALA A 125 4.76 23.65 13.40
N ARG A 126 4.55 22.32 13.53
CA ARG A 126 5.26 21.44 14.48
C ARG A 126 6.27 20.52 13.79
N THR A 127 6.44 20.65 12.47
CA THR A 127 7.34 19.79 11.71
C THR A 127 8.76 20.34 11.83
N ASP A 128 9.68 19.50 12.28
CA ASP A 128 11.09 19.87 12.40
C ASP A 128 11.71 20.20 11.03
N THR A 129 12.72 21.06 11.05
CA THR A 129 13.33 21.60 9.82
C THR A 129 14.05 20.53 9.00
N ASP A 130 14.61 19.51 9.64
CA ASP A 130 15.23 18.35 8.97
C ASP A 130 14.18 17.52 8.22
N ILE A 131 12.99 17.36 8.79
CA ILE A 131 11.86 16.68 8.13
C ILE A 131 11.44 17.48 6.90
N LEU A 132 11.23 18.81 7.03
CA LEU A 132 10.89 19.69 5.91
C LEU A 132 11.96 19.65 4.81
N MET A 133 13.24 19.69 5.18
CA MET A 133 14.35 19.60 4.24
C MET A 133 14.35 18.25 3.51
N SER A 134 14.11 17.15 4.23
CA SER A 134 14.03 15.82 3.63
C SER A 134 12.85 15.68 2.66
N GLN A 135 11.70 16.29 2.96
CA GLN A 135 10.53 16.33 2.09
C GLN A 135 10.84 17.11 0.81
N ARG A 136 11.48 18.28 0.93
CA ARG A 136 11.91 19.08 -0.22
C ARG A 136 12.90 18.32 -1.10
N MET A 137 13.89 17.66 -0.50
CA MET A 137 14.85 16.84 -1.25
C MET A 137 14.18 15.69 -2.00
N ARG A 138 13.22 14.98 -1.38
CA ARG A 138 12.43 13.94 -2.05
C ARG A 138 11.60 14.51 -3.20
N SER A 139 10.97 15.67 -3.01
CA SER A 139 10.21 16.35 -4.07
C SER A 139 11.09 16.66 -5.29
N LEU A 140 12.29 17.21 -5.06
CA LEU A 140 13.25 17.53 -6.13
C LEU A 140 13.77 16.26 -6.83
N GLN A 141 14.19 15.25 -6.07
CA GLN A 141 14.74 14.01 -6.62
C GLN A 141 13.71 13.23 -7.43
N ASN A 142 12.47 13.19 -6.95
CA ASN A 142 11.41 12.42 -7.57
C ASN A 142 10.54 13.27 -8.51
N GLN A 143 10.86 14.54 -8.73
CA GLN A 143 10.07 15.43 -9.59
C GLN A 143 8.58 15.43 -9.21
N VAL A 144 8.31 15.41 -7.90
CA VAL A 144 6.98 15.59 -7.33
C VAL A 144 6.78 17.09 -7.13
N VAL A 145 5.73 17.66 -7.72
CA VAL A 145 5.43 19.09 -7.58
C VAL A 145 5.36 19.50 -6.11
N ASP A 146 6.06 20.58 -5.77
CA ASP A 146 5.94 21.24 -4.47
C ASP A 146 4.87 22.32 -4.59
N ILE A 147 3.80 22.20 -3.80
CA ILE A 147 2.62 23.08 -3.86
C ILE A 147 2.46 23.78 -2.52
N ALA A 148 2.11 25.07 -2.58
CA ALA A 148 1.87 25.86 -1.39
C ALA A 148 0.80 25.18 -0.49
N PRO A 149 0.97 25.17 0.84
CA PRO A 149 0.05 24.48 1.74
C PRO A 149 -1.42 24.87 1.57
N GLU A 150 -1.71 26.14 1.28
CA GLU A 150 -3.06 26.65 1.01
C GLU A 150 -3.65 26.03 -0.27
N GLN A 151 -2.84 25.94 -1.32
CA GLN A 151 -3.23 25.33 -2.58
C GLN A 151 -3.40 23.82 -2.43
N TYR A 152 -2.49 23.15 -1.69
CA TYR A 152 -2.63 21.74 -1.32
C TYR A 152 -3.94 21.51 -0.58
N GLN A 153 -4.25 22.33 0.43
CA GLN A 153 -5.47 22.18 1.22
C GLN A 153 -6.72 22.22 0.33
N LYS A 154 -6.81 23.24 -0.53
CA LYS A 154 -7.94 23.38 -1.46
C LYS A 154 -8.08 22.18 -2.40
N LEU A 155 -6.99 21.83 -3.11
CA LEU A 155 -7.01 20.73 -4.08
C LEU A 155 -7.29 19.38 -3.42
N ARG A 156 -6.72 19.14 -2.24
CA ARG A 156 -6.93 17.89 -1.49
C ARG A 156 -8.37 17.81 -0.95
N GLN A 157 -8.96 18.92 -0.52
CA GLN A 157 -10.36 18.95 -0.10
C GLN A 157 -11.31 18.66 -1.28
N GLU A 158 -11.08 19.30 -2.43
CA GLU A 158 -11.84 19.04 -3.66
C GLU A 158 -11.71 17.56 -4.10
N PHE A 159 -10.51 17.00 -3.99
CA PHE A 159 -10.25 15.59 -4.24
C PHE A 159 -11.05 14.67 -3.30
N LEU A 160 -10.96 14.88 -1.98
CA LEU A 160 -11.68 14.04 -1.01
C LEU A 160 -13.20 14.13 -1.18
N ASN A 161 -13.73 15.31 -1.49
CA ASN A 161 -15.17 15.53 -1.68
C ASN A 161 -15.72 14.91 -2.98
N SER A 162 -14.87 14.72 -3.99
CA SER A 162 -15.27 14.18 -5.29
C SER A 162 -15.08 12.67 -5.42
N LEU A 163 -14.33 12.06 -4.51
CA LEU A 163 -14.06 10.64 -4.56
C LEU A 163 -15.30 9.84 -4.13
N THR A 164 -15.57 8.74 -4.82
CA THR A 164 -16.63 7.79 -4.49
C THR A 164 -16.03 6.41 -4.24
N VAL A 165 -16.77 5.55 -3.54
CA VAL A 165 -16.36 4.16 -3.30
C VAL A 165 -16.13 3.40 -4.61
N ASP A 166 -16.98 3.61 -5.62
CA ASP A 166 -16.86 2.96 -6.93
C ASP A 166 -15.58 3.35 -7.64
N MET A 167 -15.24 4.65 -7.62
CA MET A 167 -13.98 5.12 -8.16
C MET A 167 -12.80 4.46 -7.45
N LEU A 168 -12.76 4.47 -6.11
CA LEU A 168 -11.67 3.86 -5.34
C LEU A 168 -11.56 2.36 -5.63
N ASN A 169 -12.68 1.65 -5.69
CA ASN A 169 -12.74 0.22 -5.99
C ASN A 169 -12.26 -0.12 -7.41
N GLN A 170 -12.48 0.77 -8.37
CA GLN A 170 -11.91 0.63 -9.71
C GLN A 170 -10.37 0.72 -9.68
N TYR A 171 -9.80 1.66 -8.91
CA TYR A 171 -8.34 1.78 -8.77
C TYR A 171 -7.73 0.58 -8.03
N LEU A 172 -8.37 0.11 -6.96
CA LEU A 172 -7.97 -1.10 -6.24
C LEU A 172 -7.93 -2.31 -7.17
N ARG A 173 -8.99 -2.52 -7.95
CA ARG A 173 -9.06 -3.58 -8.98
C ARG A 173 -7.91 -3.48 -9.97
N GLN A 174 -7.68 -2.29 -10.52
CA GLN A 174 -6.61 -2.08 -11.50
C GLN A 174 -5.24 -2.40 -10.91
N GLN A 175 -4.95 -1.92 -9.70
CA GLN A 175 -3.68 -2.16 -9.02
C GLN A 175 -3.47 -3.65 -8.70
N LEU A 176 -4.49 -4.32 -8.16
CA LEU A 176 -4.43 -5.74 -7.77
C LEU A 176 -4.45 -6.69 -8.98
N SER A 177 -4.77 -6.19 -10.17
CA SER A 177 -4.68 -6.94 -11.43
C SER A 177 -3.32 -6.82 -12.11
N GLN A 178 -2.42 -5.98 -11.60
CA GLN A 178 -1.05 -5.89 -12.11
C GLN A 178 -0.20 -7.06 -11.62
N ASP A 179 0.79 -7.43 -12.43
CA ASP A 179 1.78 -8.44 -12.05
C ASP A 179 2.52 -8.00 -10.77
N MET A 180 2.54 -8.90 -9.79
CA MET A 180 3.25 -8.74 -8.53
C MET A 180 4.45 -9.67 -8.48
N ALA A 181 5.54 -9.19 -7.88
CA ALA A 181 6.71 -9.99 -7.58
C ALA A 181 6.69 -10.42 -6.10
N LEU A 182 7.03 -11.69 -5.84
CA LEU A 182 7.31 -12.17 -4.49
C LEU A 182 8.81 -12.13 -4.25
N VAL A 183 9.23 -11.39 -3.22
CA VAL A 183 10.64 -11.28 -2.81
C VAL A 183 10.76 -11.77 -1.38
N LEU A 184 11.50 -12.85 -1.16
CA LEU A 184 11.75 -13.40 0.17
C LEU A 184 13.17 -13.08 0.63
N GLN A 185 13.28 -12.55 1.85
CA GLN A 185 14.54 -12.39 2.56
C GLN A 185 14.53 -13.32 3.78
N GLN A 186 15.55 -14.19 3.88
CA GLN A 186 15.67 -15.16 4.97
C GLN A 186 16.89 -14.87 5.86
N PRO A 187 16.84 -15.21 7.16
CA PRO A 187 18.01 -15.24 8.03
C PRO A 187 19.10 -16.17 7.50
N LYS A 188 20.36 -15.78 7.71
CA LYS A 188 21.50 -16.60 7.28
C LYS A 188 21.53 -17.93 8.05
N GLY A 189 21.59 -19.04 7.33
CA GLY A 189 21.70 -20.38 7.89
C GLY A 189 20.38 -21.14 7.99
N GLU A 190 19.26 -20.50 7.66
CA GLU A 190 17.98 -21.20 7.51
C GLU A 190 17.92 -21.96 6.18
N PRO A 191 17.15 -23.07 6.11
CA PRO A 191 16.87 -23.76 4.85
C PRO A 191 16.23 -22.81 3.84
N GLU A 192 16.70 -22.86 2.59
CA GLU A 192 16.16 -22.05 1.50
C GLU A 192 14.71 -22.47 1.17
N TYR A 193 13.81 -21.49 1.11
CA TYR A 193 12.42 -21.72 0.70
C TYR A 193 12.29 -21.98 -0.79
N ASN A 194 11.40 -22.91 -1.17
CA ASN A 194 11.01 -23.07 -2.56
C ASN A 194 10.07 -21.93 -3.00
N MET A 195 10.63 -20.92 -3.66
CA MET A 195 9.86 -19.77 -4.14
C MET A 195 8.78 -20.12 -5.18
N LYS A 196 8.91 -21.25 -5.91
CA LYS A 196 7.88 -21.68 -6.86
C LYS A 196 6.64 -22.21 -6.14
N GLU A 197 6.83 -22.95 -5.06
CA GLU A 197 5.74 -23.41 -4.20
C GLU A 197 5.05 -22.22 -3.53
N LEU A 198 5.83 -21.28 -2.99
CA LEU A 198 5.30 -20.08 -2.37
C LEU A 198 4.48 -19.22 -3.35
N GLN A 199 4.94 -19.10 -4.60
CA GLN A 199 4.21 -18.43 -5.66
C GLN A 199 2.92 -19.17 -6.04
N ALA A 200 2.94 -20.50 -6.03
CA ALA A 200 1.74 -21.30 -6.27
C ALA A 200 0.69 -21.04 -5.18
N THR A 201 1.07 -21.06 -3.90
CA THR A 201 0.18 -20.74 -2.77
C THR A 201 -0.49 -19.38 -2.96
N GLY A 202 0.29 -18.32 -3.23
CA GLY A 202 -0.26 -16.98 -3.44
C GLY A 202 -1.21 -16.85 -4.64
N LYS A 203 -0.94 -17.59 -5.73
CA LYS A 203 -1.80 -17.58 -6.93
C LYS A 203 -3.09 -18.37 -6.73
N THR A 204 -3.03 -19.55 -6.12
CA THR A 204 -4.20 -20.42 -5.91
C THR A 204 -5.22 -19.72 -5.01
N ASP A 205 -4.76 -19.24 -3.84
CA ASP A 205 -5.60 -18.50 -2.91
C ASP A 205 -6.05 -17.14 -3.47
N GLY A 206 -5.25 -16.55 -4.36
CA GLY A 206 -5.58 -15.33 -5.09
C GLY A 206 -6.62 -15.51 -6.20
N ALA A 207 -6.86 -16.73 -6.66
CA ALA A 207 -7.79 -17.05 -7.76
C ALA A 207 -9.12 -17.65 -7.27
N GLU A 208 -9.11 -18.38 -6.14
CA GLU A 208 -10.30 -19.08 -5.61
C GLU A 208 -11.45 -18.15 -5.14
N SER A 209 -11.22 -16.86 -4.95
CA SER A 209 -12.28 -15.89 -4.62
C SER A 209 -13.21 -15.54 -5.80
N GLY A 210 -12.85 -15.88 -7.04
CA GLY A 210 -13.64 -15.59 -8.25
C GLY A 210 -14.69 -16.66 -8.61
N GLY A 211 -14.89 -17.68 -7.77
CA GLY A 211 -15.61 -18.89 -8.13
C GLY A 211 -16.84 -19.21 -7.30
N HIS A 212 -17.64 -18.25 -6.84
CA HIS A 212 -18.98 -18.50 -6.28
C HIS A 212 -19.99 -17.48 -6.82
N GLY A 213 -20.48 -17.75 -8.02
CA GLY A 213 -21.55 -16.99 -8.68
C GLY A 213 -22.17 -17.85 -9.79
N GLY A 214 -22.89 -18.89 -9.36
CA GLY A 214 -23.83 -19.65 -10.20
C GLY A 214 -25.25 -19.20 -9.90
#